data_AF-A0A1H1PTT4-F1
#
_entry.id   AF-A0A1H1PTT4-F1
#
_cell.length_a   1.000
_cell.length_b   1.000
_cell.length_c   1.000
_cell.angle_alpha   90.00
_cell.angle_beta   90.00
_cell.angle_gamma   90.00
#
_symmetry.space_group_name_H-M   'P 1'
#
loop_
_entity.id
_entity.type
_entity.pdbx_description
1 polymer ?
#
loop_
_entity_poly.entity_id
_entity_poly.type
_entity_poly.pdbx_seq_one_letter_code
_entity_poly.pdbx_strand_id
1 'polypeptide(L)'
;MAALLKRSLAMAAAIALPLAPAAAQMREATLPEIFETYNDCFAATRTGDMSVASLEELGWSRATLQSDDGQAVEDGPIIYGHAERAPIIILSALEGEGVCMVNARIDSFDVFEEFKKAFGGKLPQADENGAIFFVAEGQPVQIAPTGSREAPALRLAVFTARESN
;
A
#
# COMPACT_ATOMS: atom_id res chain seq x y z
N MET A 1 -29.17 -46.70 57.81
CA MET A 1 -28.03 -45.77 57.89
C MET A 1 -27.47 -45.58 56.48
N ALA A 2 -27.11 -44.34 56.16
CA ALA A 2 -26.99 -43.74 54.83
C ALA A 2 -25.83 -44.26 53.95
N ALA A 3 -25.96 -44.07 52.62
CA ALA A 3 -24.93 -43.56 51.68
C ALA A 3 -25.26 -44.01 50.24
N LEU A 4 -25.05 -43.26 49.15
CA LEU A 4 -24.80 -41.85 48.88
C LEU A 4 -24.96 -41.75 47.34
N LEU A 5 -25.75 -40.80 46.84
CA LEU A 5 -25.81 -40.50 45.40
C LEU A 5 -24.43 -40.05 44.90
N LYS A 6 -23.92 -40.67 43.82
CA LYS A 6 -22.83 -40.08 43.01
C LYS A 6 -23.36 -39.79 41.61
N ARG A 7 -23.82 -38.55 41.43
CA ARG A 7 -24.05 -37.94 40.11
C ARG A 7 -22.71 -37.47 39.58
N SER A 8 -22.14 -38.18 38.62
CA SER A 8 -20.96 -37.72 37.90
C SER A 8 -21.42 -36.82 36.75
N LEU A 9 -21.18 -35.51 36.88
CA LEU A 9 -21.25 -34.56 35.78
C LEU A 9 -20.17 -34.94 34.74
N ALA A 10 -20.59 -35.26 33.51
CA ALA A 10 -19.68 -35.29 32.38
C ALA A 10 -19.42 -33.85 31.92
N MET A 11 -18.21 -33.37 32.13
CA MET A 11 -17.72 -32.07 31.68
C MET A 11 -17.54 -32.12 30.15
N ALA A 12 -18.36 -31.37 29.42
CA ALA A 12 -18.15 -31.15 27.99
C ALA A 12 -16.94 -30.21 27.82
N ALA A 13 -15.80 -30.75 27.43
CA ALA A 13 -14.63 -29.96 27.06
C ALA A 13 -14.86 -29.33 25.68
N ALA A 14 -15.21 -28.04 25.65
CA ALA A 14 -15.23 -27.26 24.43
C ALA A 14 -13.78 -27.07 23.95
N ILE A 15 -13.44 -27.71 22.82
CA ILE A 15 -12.16 -27.51 22.14
C ILE A 15 -12.21 -26.10 21.51
N ALA A 16 -11.58 -25.14 22.19
CA ALA A 16 -11.30 -23.83 21.62
C ALA A 16 -10.26 -24.01 20.51
N LEU A 17 -10.68 -23.99 19.25
CA LEU A 17 -9.78 -23.87 18.12
C LEU A 17 -9.09 -22.50 18.23
N PRO A 18 -7.74 -22.43 18.30
CA PRO A 18 -7.07 -21.14 18.19
C PRO A 18 -7.35 -20.60 16.79
N LEU A 19 -8.11 -19.51 16.73
CA LEU A 19 -8.16 -18.67 15.54
C LEU A 19 -6.72 -18.18 15.34
N ALA A 20 -6.01 -18.76 14.37
CA ALA A 20 -4.74 -18.21 13.93
C ALA A 20 -4.98 -16.72 13.61
N PRO A 21 -4.09 -15.81 14.04
CA PRO A 21 -4.21 -14.42 13.64
C PRO A 21 -4.20 -14.42 12.11
N ALA A 22 -5.24 -13.86 11.50
CA ALA A 22 -5.27 -13.62 10.06
C ALA A 22 -4.05 -12.76 9.75
N ALA A 23 -2.98 -13.40 9.29
CA ALA A 23 -1.71 -12.77 9.06
C ALA A 23 -1.94 -11.60 8.09
N ALA A 24 -1.50 -10.42 8.54
CA ALA A 24 -1.52 -9.10 7.91
C ALA A 24 -1.60 -9.09 6.36
N GLN A 25 -2.76 -9.42 5.81
CA GLN A 25 -3.06 -9.13 4.41
C GLN A 25 -3.38 -7.64 4.33
N MET A 26 -2.71 -6.93 3.42
CA MET A 26 -3.05 -5.54 3.14
C MET A 26 -4.54 -5.44 2.83
N ARG A 27 -5.24 -4.58 3.57
CA ARG A 27 -6.65 -4.25 3.30
C ARG A 27 -6.75 -3.66 1.89
N GLU A 28 -7.86 -3.92 1.22
CA GLU A 28 -8.20 -3.18 0.00
C GLU A 28 -8.31 -1.68 0.27
N ALA A 29 -7.69 -0.88 -0.60
CA ALA A 29 -7.81 0.56 -0.58
C ALA A 29 -9.03 1.00 -1.38
N THR A 30 -9.74 1.98 -0.83
CA THR A 30 -10.79 2.70 -1.55
C THR A 30 -10.17 3.71 -2.52
N LEU A 31 -10.89 4.07 -3.60
CA LEU A 31 -10.39 5.08 -4.55
C LEU A 31 -10.00 6.42 -3.88
N PRO A 32 -10.79 6.98 -2.92
CA PRO A 32 -10.37 8.18 -2.20
C PRO A 32 -9.03 8.04 -1.50
N GLU A 33 -8.78 6.92 -0.78
CA GLU A 33 -7.49 6.68 -0.11
C GLU A 33 -6.33 6.65 -1.11
N ILE A 34 -6.54 6.07 -2.29
CA ILE A 34 -5.53 6.01 -3.35
C ILE A 34 -5.22 7.41 -3.90
N PHE A 35 -6.24 8.24 -4.14
CA PHE A 35 -6.06 9.62 -4.60
C PHE A 35 -5.42 10.52 -3.55
N GLU A 36 -5.81 10.39 -2.29
CA GLU A 36 -5.16 11.13 -1.20
C GLU A 36 -3.69 10.75 -1.07
N THR A 37 -3.38 9.45 -1.12
CA THR A 37 -1.99 8.97 -1.07
C THR A 37 -1.18 9.43 -2.29
N TYR A 38 -1.80 9.50 -3.46
CA TYR A 38 -1.19 10.07 -4.66
C TYR A 38 -0.86 11.55 -4.49
N ASN A 39 -1.78 12.34 -3.92
CA ASN A 39 -1.54 13.76 -3.64
C ASN A 39 -0.43 13.97 -2.61
N ASP A 40 -0.27 13.06 -1.64
CA ASP A 40 0.85 13.08 -0.71
C ASP A 40 2.18 12.82 -1.43
N CYS A 41 2.22 11.87 -2.38
CA CYS A 41 3.40 11.66 -3.22
C CYS A 41 3.74 12.89 -4.08
N PHE A 42 2.73 13.60 -4.58
CA PHE A 42 2.93 14.90 -5.24
C PHE A 42 3.55 15.93 -4.31
N ALA A 43 3.00 16.09 -3.10
CA ALA A 43 3.53 17.02 -2.12
C ALA A 43 4.99 16.69 -1.76
N ALA A 44 5.31 15.41 -1.62
CA ALA A 44 6.65 14.91 -1.29
C ALA A 44 7.68 15.09 -2.42
N THR A 45 7.25 15.30 -3.67
CA THR A 45 8.15 15.41 -4.82
C THR A 45 8.14 16.80 -5.48
N ARG A 46 7.24 17.69 -5.03
CA ARG A 46 6.91 18.99 -5.67
C ARG A 46 8.11 19.90 -5.89
N THR A 47 9.10 19.89 -5.01
CA THR A 47 10.27 20.77 -5.10
C THR A 47 11.28 20.34 -6.16
N GLY A 48 11.04 19.21 -6.85
CA GLY A 48 12.01 18.58 -7.74
C GLY A 48 12.90 17.56 -7.03
N ASP A 49 12.80 17.47 -5.70
CA ASP A 49 13.50 16.50 -4.87
C ASP A 49 12.50 15.74 -3.99
N MET A 50 12.89 14.56 -3.54
CA MET A 50 12.16 13.77 -2.56
C MET A 50 12.26 14.41 -1.17
N SER A 51 11.11 14.66 -0.53
CA SER A 51 10.99 15.17 0.84
C SER A 51 10.25 14.17 1.71
N VAL A 52 11.01 13.33 2.42
CA VAL A 52 10.47 12.38 3.40
C VAL A 52 9.75 13.08 4.55
N ALA A 53 10.28 14.22 5.02
CA ALA A 53 9.68 14.99 6.10
C ALA A 53 8.23 15.40 5.80
N SER A 54 7.94 15.72 4.53
CA SER A 54 6.58 16.06 4.11
C SER A 54 5.62 14.87 4.20
N LEU A 55 6.08 13.64 3.97
CA LEU A 55 5.26 12.45 4.19
C LEU A 55 5.03 12.21 5.70
N GLU A 56 6.06 12.37 6.52
CA GLU A 56 5.95 12.17 7.97
C GLU A 56 5.00 13.18 8.62
N GLU A 57 5.02 14.44 8.17
CA GLU A 57 4.05 15.48 8.57
C GLU A 57 2.60 15.13 8.20
N LEU A 58 2.40 14.34 7.14
CA LEU A 58 1.11 13.84 6.68
C LEU A 58 0.70 12.51 7.33
N GLY A 59 1.43 12.08 8.37
CA GLY A 59 1.10 10.89 9.17
C GLY A 59 1.67 9.59 8.64
N TRP A 60 2.54 9.63 7.62
CA TRP A 60 3.23 8.43 7.15
C TRP A 60 4.36 8.04 8.08
N SER A 61 4.56 6.74 8.27
CA SER A 61 5.62 6.18 9.13
C SER A 61 6.42 5.14 8.35
N ARG A 62 7.76 5.25 8.44
CA ARG A 62 8.66 4.29 7.81
C ARG A 62 8.51 2.91 8.44
N ALA A 63 8.31 1.90 7.61
CA ALA A 63 8.31 0.51 8.03
C ALA A 63 9.75 0.03 8.26
N THR A 64 9.95 -0.73 9.33
CA THR A 64 11.19 -1.48 9.58
C THR A 64 11.00 -2.89 9.08
N LEU A 65 11.79 -3.28 8.08
CA LEU A 65 11.83 -4.67 7.62
C LEU A 65 12.71 -5.48 8.55
N GLN A 66 12.25 -6.66 8.92
CA GLN A 66 13.00 -7.61 9.73
C GLN A 66 13.22 -8.90 8.95
N SER A 67 14.42 -9.48 9.04
CA SER A 67 14.71 -10.83 8.56
C SER A 67 14.08 -11.88 9.48
N ASP A 68 14.11 -13.14 9.05
CA ASP A 68 13.52 -14.27 9.79
C ASP A 68 14.11 -14.46 11.21
N ASP A 69 15.32 -13.95 11.44
CA ASP A 69 16.02 -13.95 12.73
C ASP A 69 15.75 -12.68 13.57
N GLY A 70 14.86 -11.79 13.11
CA GLY A 70 14.44 -10.58 13.79
C GLY A 70 15.40 -9.39 13.66
N GLN A 71 16.44 -9.49 12.83
CA GLN A 71 17.35 -8.38 12.57
C GLN A 71 16.75 -7.39 11.58
N ALA A 72 17.04 -6.09 11.75
CA ALA A 72 16.61 -5.08 10.79
C ALA A 72 17.33 -5.26 9.45
N VAL A 73 16.58 -5.16 8.36
CA VAL A 73 17.12 -5.18 6.99
C VAL A 73 17.38 -3.73 6.57
N GLU A 74 18.63 -3.29 6.71
CA GLU A 74 19.06 -1.91 6.43
C GLU A 74 18.94 -1.54 4.93
N ASP A 75 19.25 -2.49 4.03
CA ASP A 75 19.24 -2.30 2.57
C ASP A 75 17.90 -2.69 1.91
N GLY A 76 16.83 -2.76 2.69
CA GLY A 76 15.49 -3.08 2.19
C GLY A 76 14.84 -1.92 1.45
N PRO A 77 13.74 -2.16 0.70
CA PRO A 77 12.97 -1.07 0.11
C PRO A 77 12.50 -0.08 1.18
N ILE A 78 12.52 1.21 0.83
CA ILE A 78 12.03 2.28 1.71
C ILE A 78 10.50 2.28 1.63
N ILE A 79 9.85 1.68 2.63
CA ILE A 79 8.40 1.55 2.69
C ILE A 79 7.84 2.45 3.77
N TYR A 80 6.75 3.14 3.47
CA TYR A 80 5.97 3.95 4.39
C TYR A 80 4.53 3.41 4.47
N GLY A 81 4.02 3.27 5.69
CA GLY A 81 2.63 2.95 5.96
C GLY A 81 1.92 4.11 6.65
N HIS A 82 0.59 4.08 6.64
CA HIS A 82 -0.26 5.06 7.31
C HIS A 82 -1.21 4.35 8.28
N ALA A 83 -1.48 4.95 9.44
CA ALA A 83 -2.33 4.31 10.46
C ALA A 83 -3.79 4.15 10.00
N GLU A 84 -4.27 5.10 9.19
CA GLU A 84 -5.68 5.17 8.77
C GLU A 84 -5.93 4.78 7.31
N ARG A 85 -4.88 4.68 6.48
CA ARG A 85 -5.00 4.50 5.03
C ARG A 85 -4.39 3.16 4.61
N ALA A 86 -5.08 2.46 3.71
CA ALA A 86 -4.65 1.14 3.23
C ALA A 86 -3.47 1.14 2.24
N PRO A 87 -3.32 2.11 1.32
CA PRO A 87 -2.15 2.14 0.44
C PRO A 87 -0.83 2.25 1.22
N ILE A 88 0.23 1.70 0.64
CA ILE A 88 1.60 1.92 1.10
C ILE A 88 2.34 2.82 0.10
N ILE A 89 3.30 3.57 0.61
CA ILE A 89 4.25 4.33 -0.21
C ILE A 89 5.58 3.58 -0.23
N ILE A 90 6.19 3.47 -1.40
CA ILE A 90 7.54 2.95 -1.61
C ILE A 90 8.35 4.08 -2.24
N LEU A 91 9.51 4.39 -1.64
CA LEU A 91 10.43 5.40 -2.15
C LEU A 91 11.67 4.74 -2.77
N SER A 92 12.21 5.33 -3.83
CA SER A 92 13.51 4.92 -4.39
C SER A 92 14.70 5.58 -3.68
N ALA A 93 14.48 6.69 -2.98
CA ALA A 93 15.50 7.46 -2.27
C ALA A 93 14.85 8.20 -1.09
N LEU A 94 15.66 8.58 -0.08
CA LEU A 94 15.21 9.39 1.05
C LEU A 94 15.35 10.91 0.79
N GLU A 95 16.20 11.29 -0.16
CA GLU A 95 16.48 12.67 -0.55
C GLU A 95 16.91 12.73 -2.03
N GLY A 96 16.79 13.91 -2.65
CA GLY A 96 17.19 14.15 -4.04
C GLY A 96 16.25 13.54 -5.09
N GLU A 97 16.78 13.24 -6.27
CA GLU A 97 16.00 12.63 -7.35
C GLU A 97 15.48 11.23 -6.97
N GLY A 98 14.22 10.95 -7.29
CA GLY A 98 13.63 9.66 -6.99
C GLY A 98 12.19 9.49 -7.46
N VAL A 99 11.55 8.46 -6.91
CA VAL A 99 10.19 8.05 -7.23
C VAL A 99 9.44 7.83 -5.93
N CYS A 100 8.27 8.47 -5.81
CA CYS A 100 7.28 8.17 -4.78
C CYS A 100 6.22 7.26 -5.39
N MET A 101 6.15 6.02 -4.93
CA MET A 101 5.31 4.99 -5.52
C MET A 101 4.22 4.56 -4.55
N VAL A 102 2.98 4.82 -4.93
CA VAL A 102 1.80 4.30 -4.24
C VAL A 102 1.53 2.87 -4.72
N ASN A 103 1.49 1.92 -3.80
CA ASN A 103 0.96 0.58 -4.06
C ASN A 103 -0.31 0.37 -3.24
N ALA A 104 -1.36 -0.09 -3.92
CA ALA A 104 -2.66 -0.29 -3.30
C ALA A 104 -3.29 -1.60 -3.79
N ARG A 105 -3.71 -2.46 -2.86
CA ARG A 105 -4.58 -3.59 -3.18
C ARG A 105 -5.96 -3.04 -3.51
N ILE A 106 -6.58 -3.53 -4.57
CA ILE A 106 -7.93 -3.16 -5.00
C ILE A 106 -8.81 -4.40 -5.04
N ASP A 107 -10.13 -4.20 -5.03
CA ASP A 107 -11.09 -5.32 -5.05
C ASP A 107 -11.09 -6.04 -6.42
N SER A 108 -10.97 -5.28 -7.52
CA SER A 108 -10.94 -5.81 -8.88
C SER A 108 -10.23 -4.88 -9.84
N PHE A 109 -9.87 -5.38 -11.03
CA PHE A 109 -9.32 -4.52 -12.09
C PHE A 109 -10.32 -3.51 -12.66
N ASP A 110 -11.62 -3.68 -12.41
CA ASP A 110 -12.62 -2.65 -12.76
C ASP A 110 -12.40 -1.36 -11.95
N VAL A 111 -11.93 -1.47 -10.70
CA VAL A 111 -11.52 -0.32 -9.89
C VAL A 111 -10.36 0.44 -10.54
N PHE A 112 -9.43 -0.25 -11.18
CA PHE A 112 -8.37 0.40 -11.95
C PHE A 112 -8.92 1.16 -13.17
N GLU A 113 -9.92 0.59 -13.85
CA GLU A 113 -10.62 1.29 -14.95
C GLU A 113 -11.37 2.53 -14.47
N GLU A 114 -11.99 2.50 -13.29
CA GLU A 114 -12.62 3.65 -12.64
C GLU A 114 -11.59 4.70 -12.22
N PHE A 115 -10.48 4.27 -11.62
CA PHE A 115 -9.36 5.13 -11.25
C PHE A 115 -8.86 5.93 -12.45
N LYS A 116 -8.63 5.27 -13.60
CA LYS A 116 -8.23 5.94 -14.85
C LYS A 116 -9.23 7.00 -15.32
N LYS A 117 -10.55 6.74 -15.20
CA LYS A 117 -11.59 7.68 -15.63
C LYS A 117 -11.57 8.98 -14.84
N ALA A 118 -11.17 8.94 -13.57
CA ALA A 118 -11.05 10.13 -12.73
C ALA A 118 -9.97 11.12 -13.23
N PHE A 119 -9.01 10.69 -14.05
CA PHE A 119 -8.07 11.57 -14.76
C PHE A 119 -8.68 12.26 -16.01
N GLY A 120 -10.00 12.25 -16.16
CA GLY A 120 -10.71 13.03 -17.17
C GLY A 120 -10.61 12.47 -18.60
N GLY A 121 -10.29 11.18 -18.75
CA GLY A 121 -10.38 10.45 -20.03
C GLY A 121 -9.35 10.83 -21.10
N LYS A 122 -8.30 11.60 -20.76
CA LYS A 122 -7.23 12.02 -21.68
C LYS A 122 -5.90 11.30 -21.46
N LEU A 123 -5.94 10.19 -20.73
CA LEU A 123 -4.75 9.39 -20.50
C LEU A 123 -4.23 8.82 -21.84
N PRO A 124 -2.91 8.82 -22.06
CA PRO A 124 -2.31 8.15 -23.21
C PRO A 124 -2.64 6.67 -23.26
N GLN A 125 -2.40 6.05 -24.41
CA GLN A 125 -2.55 4.61 -24.55
C GLN A 125 -1.56 3.89 -23.61
N ALA A 126 -2.04 2.80 -23.00
CA ALA A 126 -1.20 1.94 -22.20
C ALA A 126 -0.18 1.17 -23.05
N ASP A 127 0.95 0.81 -22.45
CA ASP A 127 1.94 -0.10 -23.04
C ASP A 127 1.44 -1.57 -23.03
N GLU A 128 2.30 -2.48 -23.47
CA GLU A 128 2.00 -3.93 -23.52
C GLU A 128 1.67 -4.56 -22.17
N ASN A 129 2.11 -3.94 -21.06
CA ASN A 129 1.85 -4.38 -19.70
C ASN A 129 0.67 -3.63 -19.05
N GLY A 130 -0.03 -2.78 -19.79
CA GLY A 130 -1.13 -1.97 -19.28
C GLY A 130 -0.67 -0.74 -18.48
N ALA A 131 0.62 -0.40 -18.48
CA ALA A 131 1.11 0.80 -17.82
C ALA A 131 0.90 2.04 -18.70
N ILE A 132 0.51 3.15 -18.07
CA ILE A 132 0.26 4.44 -18.72
C ILE A 132 1.22 5.46 -18.15
N PHE A 133 1.94 6.15 -19.02
CA PHE A 133 2.84 7.24 -18.67
C PHE A 133 2.28 8.57 -19.15
N PHE A 134 2.31 9.59 -18.30
CA PHE A 134 1.86 10.93 -18.61
C PHE A 134 2.56 11.96 -17.71
N VAL A 135 2.27 13.25 -17.94
CA VAL A 135 2.74 14.34 -17.08
C VAL A 135 1.54 14.94 -16.38
N ALA A 136 1.63 15.11 -15.06
CA ALA A 136 0.65 15.81 -14.25
C ALA A 136 1.38 16.76 -13.29
N GLU A 137 0.88 18.00 -13.18
CA GLU A 137 1.50 19.07 -12.37
C GLU A 137 3.00 19.29 -12.65
N GLY A 138 3.46 19.03 -13.89
CA GLY A 138 4.86 19.19 -14.28
C GLY A 138 5.76 18.00 -13.93
N GLN A 139 5.23 16.94 -13.35
CA GLN A 139 5.99 15.74 -12.98
C GLN A 139 5.60 14.54 -13.84
N PRO A 140 6.57 13.67 -14.21
CA PRO A 140 6.25 12.40 -14.82
C PRO A 140 5.44 11.54 -13.85
N VAL A 141 4.41 10.90 -14.36
CA VAL A 141 3.56 9.96 -13.61
C VAL A 141 3.42 8.67 -14.42
N GLN A 142 3.51 7.55 -13.72
CA GLN A 142 3.16 6.24 -14.26
C GLN A 142 2.03 5.64 -13.44
N ILE A 143 1.01 5.09 -14.09
CA ILE A 143 0.00 4.25 -13.44
C ILE A 143 0.00 2.88 -14.12
N ALA A 144 -0.20 1.81 -13.36
CA ALA A 144 -0.25 0.46 -13.91
C ALA A 144 -1.15 -0.44 -13.05
N PRO A 145 -1.92 -1.36 -13.68
CA PRO A 145 -2.47 -2.47 -12.95
C PRO A 145 -1.33 -3.41 -12.53
N THR A 146 -1.40 -3.94 -11.32
CA THR A 146 -0.42 -4.89 -10.77
C THR A 146 -1.14 -6.03 -10.04
N GLY A 147 -0.39 -6.98 -9.50
CA GLY A 147 -0.96 -8.12 -8.79
C GLY A 147 -1.53 -9.21 -9.71
N SER A 148 -2.44 -10.02 -9.18
CA SER A 148 -3.09 -11.14 -9.89
C SER A 148 -4.61 -10.97 -9.94
N ARG A 149 -5.33 -11.93 -10.54
CA ARG A 149 -6.80 -11.90 -10.55
C ARG A 149 -7.40 -12.11 -9.16
N GLU A 150 -6.73 -12.89 -8.32
CA GLU A 150 -7.14 -13.23 -6.95
C GLU A 150 -6.72 -12.17 -5.93
N ALA A 151 -5.68 -11.39 -6.25
CA ALA A 151 -5.19 -10.28 -5.46
C ALA A 151 -4.82 -9.10 -6.38
N PRO A 152 -5.82 -8.42 -6.95
CA PRO A 152 -5.56 -7.32 -7.86
C PRO A 152 -5.00 -6.12 -7.09
N ALA A 153 -4.12 -5.38 -7.74
CA ALA A 153 -3.50 -4.20 -7.19
C ALA A 153 -3.34 -3.13 -8.27
N LEU A 154 -3.05 -1.91 -7.84
CA LEU A 154 -2.56 -0.88 -8.72
C LEU A 154 -1.30 -0.27 -8.15
N ARG A 155 -0.51 0.26 -9.07
CA ARG A 155 0.67 1.05 -8.79
C ARG A 155 0.52 2.41 -9.44
N LEU A 156 0.81 3.45 -8.68
CA LEU A 156 1.01 4.79 -9.19
C LEU A 156 2.40 5.26 -8.76
N ALA A 157 3.15 5.86 -9.66
CA ALA A 157 4.47 6.41 -9.39
C ALA A 157 4.54 7.87 -9.82
N VAL A 158 4.94 8.75 -8.90
CA VAL A 158 5.29 10.14 -9.17
C VAL A 158 6.80 10.26 -9.14
N PHE A 159 7.38 10.71 -10.24
CA PHE A 159 8.80 10.89 -10.37
C PHE A 159 9.14 12.33 -9.99
N THR A 160 10.25 12.55 -9.29
CA THR A 160 10.82 13.89 -9.21
C THR A 160 11.08 14.41 -10.62
N ALA A 161 10.96 15.71 -10.82
CA ALA A 161 11.17 16.29 -12.14
C ALA A 161 12.59 15.95 -12.61
N ARG A 162 12.71 15.37 -13.80
CA ARG A 162 14.01 15.21 -14.45
C ARG A 162 14.50 16.62 -14.76
N GLU A 163 15.64 17.07 -14.23
CA GLU A 163 16.26 18.28 -14.77
C GLU A 163 16.47 18.03 -16.27
N SER A 164 15.84 18.84 -17.11
CA SER A 164 16.23 18.97 -18.50
C SER A 164 17.53 19.77 -18.51
N ASN A 165 18.67 19.09 -18.41
CA ASN A 165 19.97 19.54 -18.88
C ASN A 165 20.88 18.35 -19.23
#